data_AF-A0A3D5VTS2-F1
#
_entry.id   AF-A0A3D5VTS2-F1
#
_cell.length_a   1.000
_cell.length_b   1.000
_cell.length_c   1.000
_cell.angle_alpha   90.00
_cell.angle_beta   90.00
_cell.angle_gamma   90.00
#
_symmetry.space_group_name_H-M   'P 1'
#
loop_
_entity.id
_entity.type
_entity.pdbx_description
1 polymer ?
#
loop_
_entity_poly.entity_id
_entity_poly.type
_entity_poly.pdbx_seq_one_letter_code
_entity_poly.pdbx_strand_id
1 'polypeptide(L)'
;MMDLSLLMWLALALLLFWGVGLYNRLMRLRARALEVLGVVEKHAGTCVRLVEQYAAAYQGRGVALAATPWTEVHAAATRLEQVLAQPRSASLQPDVVAAFAAAWTALYAAWGDASDGAIDLAGPVMPEEMQAAWAAASLKVQSASGGFNQIIARYNEAIQQYPARWVAALMGFHVAGQL
;
A
#
# COMPACT_ATOMS: atom_id res chain seq x y z
N MET A 1 3.60 34.62 46.65
CA MET A 1 4.37 34.29 45.43
C MET A 1 4.35 32.78 45.31
N MET A 2 3.77 32.22 44.25
CA MET A 2 3.90 30.77 44.03
C MET A 2 5.38 30.50 43.77
N ASP A 3 5.97 29.57 44.50
CA ASP A 3 7.40 29.27 44.36
C ASP A 3 7.69 28.85 42.92
N LEU A 4 8.63 29.55 42.28
CA LEU A 4 9.05 29.28 40.90
C LEU A 4 9.43 27.80 40.68
N SER A 5 9.89 27.14 41.75
CA SER A 5 10.16 25.71 41.82
C SER A 5 8.91 24.85 41.57
N LEU A 6 7.77 25.16 42.20
CA LEU A 6 6.51 24.45 41.98
C LEU A 6 6.01 24.63 40.54
N LEU A 7 6.12 25.84 39.98
CA LEU A 7 5.79 26.10 38.58
C LEU A 7 6.68 25.30 37.61
N MET A 8 7.99 25.21 37.89
CA MET A 8 8.93 24.42 37.10
C MET A 8 8.59 22.92 37.13
N TRP A 9 8.32 22.36 38.30
CA TRP A 9 7.95 20.96 38.44
C TRP A 9 6.60 20.64 37.80
N LEU A 10 5.63 21.54 37.90
CA LEU A 10 4.31 21.38 37.26
C LEU A 10 4.42 21.47 35.74
N ALA A 11 5.24 22.38 35.21
CA ALA A 11 5.55 22.45 33.78
C ALA A 11 6.27 21.18 33.29
N LEU A 12 7.22 20.65 34.07
CA LEU A 12 7.92 19.41 33.73
C LEU A 12 6.97 18.20 33.71
N ALA A 13 6.11 18.06 34.72
CA ALA A 13 5.11 17.00 34.78
C ALA A 13 4.12 17.08 33.61
N LEU A 14 3.70 18.30 33.25
CA LEU A 14 2.83 18.55 32.09
C LEU A 14 3.53 18.14 30.78
N LEU A 15 4.80 18.49 30.60
CA LEU A 15 5.59 18.10 29.42
C LEU A 15 5.76 16.58 29.31
N LEU A 16 6.03 15.89 30.42
CA LEU A 16 6.16 14.44 30.44
C LEU A 16 4.84 13.75 30.10
N PHE A 17 3.75 14.15 30.75
CA PHE A 17 2.43 13.58 30.49
C PHE A 17 1.98 13.83 29.05
N TRP A 18 2.25 15.03 28.55
CA TRP A 18 1.95 15.41 27.18
C TRP A 18 2.76 14.61 26.15
N GLY A 19 4.07 14.44 26.39
CA GLY A 19 4.95 13.63 25.54
C GLY A 19 4.49 12.17 25.45
N VAL A 20 4.15 11.56 26.58
CA VAL A 20 3.63 10.18 26.64
C VAL A 20 2.27 10.08 25.92
N GLY A 21 1.37 11.04 26.12
CA GLY A 21 0.07 11.09 25.47
C GLY A 21 0.18 11.19 23.94
N LEU A 22 1.08 12.04 23.44
CA LEU A 22 1.35 12.20 22.02
C LEU A 22 1.94 10.93 21.41
N TYR A 23 2.95 10.33 22.06
CA TYR A 23 3.58 9.08 21.62
C TYR A 23 2.53 7.97 21.46
N ASN A 24 1.67 7.79 22.46
CA ASN A 24 0.65 6.76 22.43
C ASN A 24 -0.40 7.02 21.32
N ARG A 25 -0.72 8.28 21.02
CA ARG A 25 -1.58 8.65 19.88
C ARG A 25 -0.92 8.31 18.54
N LEU A 26 0.35 8.67 18.35
CA LEU A 26 1.10 8.40 17.12
C LEU A 26 1.27 6.90 16.89
N MET A 27 1.58 6.14 17.94
CA MET A 27 1.72 4.68 17.84
C MET A 27 0.40 4.02 17.44
N ARG A 28 -0.74 4.49 17.97
CA ARG A 28 -2.06 4.02 17.53
C ARG A 28 -2.36 4.35 16.07
N LEU A 29 -1.99 5.54 15.60
CA LEU A 29 -2.14 5.92 14.19
C LEU A 29 -1.26 5.05 13.29
N ARG A 30 0.00 4.81 13.69
CA ARG A 30 0.93 3.92 12.99
C ARG A 30 0.37 2.50 12.88
N ALA A 31 -0.19 1.97 13.98
CA ALA A 31 -0.81 0.66 13.99
C ALA A 31 -2.02 0.58 13.03
N ARG A 32 -2.90 1.58 13.03
CA ARG A 32 -4.03 1.66 12.09
C ARG A 32 -3.60 1.76 10.63
N ALA A 33 -2.55 2.53 10.34
CA ALA A 33 -2.01 2.64 8.98
C ALA A 33 -1.46 1.29 8.49
N LEU A 34 -0.72 0.56 9.33
CA LEU A 34 -0.23 -0.79 9.01
C LEU A 34 -1.35 -1.80 8.82
N GLU A 35 -2.42 -1.70 9.62
CA GLU A 35 -3.58 -2.58 9.50
C GLU A 35 -4.26 -2.40 8.14
N VAL A 36 -4.54 -1.16 7.74
CA VAL A 36 -5.19 -0.87 6.46
C VAL A 36 -4.27 -1.15 5.27
N LEU A 37 -2.97 -0.87 5.38
CA LEU A 37 -2.01 -1.28 4.36
C LEU A 37 -2.01 -2.81 4.17
N GLY A 38 -2.03 -3.57 5.27
CA GLY A 38 -2.14 -5.03 5.21
C GLY A 38 -3.41 -5.52 4.51
N VAL A 39 -4.51 -4.77 4.58
CA VAL A 39 -5.72 -5.05 3.81
C VAL A 39 -5.48 -4.81 2.31
N VAL A 40 -4.85 -3.70 1.93
CA VAL A 40 -4.48 -3.40 0.53
C VAL A 40 -3.55 -4.49 -0.03
N GLU A 41 -2.48 -4.81 0.70
CA GLU A 41 -1.50 -5.85 0.34
C GLU A 41 -2.17 -7.21 0.09
N LYS A 42 -3.11 -7.60 0.96
CA LYS A 42 -3.86 -8.87 0.81
C LYS A 42 -4.71 -8.91 -0.47
N HIS A 43 -5.35 -7.80 -0.83
CA HIS A 43 -6.15 -7.71 -2.04
C HIS A 43 -5.24 -7.70 -3.28
N ALA A 44 -4.12 -6.98 -3.23
CA ALA A 44 -3.12 -6.97 -4.29
C ALA A 44 -2.52 -8.37 -4.53
N GLY A 45 -2.17 -9.10 -3.47
CA GLY A 45 -1.72 -10.49 -3.57
C GLY A 45 -2.79 -11.46 -4.10
N THR A 46 -4.08 -11.13 -3.96
CA THR A 46 -5.15 -11.89 -4.62
C THR A 46 -5.15 -11.66 -6.13
N CYS A 47 -4.85 -10.44 -6.59
CA CYS A 47 -4.71 -10.13 -8.02
C CYS A 47 -3.49 -10.84 -8.63
N VAL A 48 -2.36 -10.89 -7.91
CA VAL A 48 -1.17 -11.66 -8.32
C VAL A 48 -1.50 -13.15 -8.48
N ARG A 49 -2.16 -13.75 -7.49
CA ARG A 49 -2.56 -15.17 -7.57
C ARG A 49 -3.52 -15.47 -8.71
N LEU A 50 -4.45 -14.55 -9.01
CA LEU A 50 -5.33 -14.70 -10.18
C LEU A 50 -4.48 -14.77 -11.45
N VAL A 51 -3.58 -13.81 -11.65
CA VAL A 51 -2.64 -13.79 -12.78
C VAL A 51 -1.88 -15.11 -12.93
N GLU A 52 -1.32 -15.65 -11.85
CA GLU A 52 -0.59 -16.93 -11.86
C GLU A 52 -1.47 -18.14 -12.20
N GLN A 53 -2.69 -18.20 -11.65
CA GLN A 53 -3.64 -19.29 -11.94
C GLN A 53 -3.99 -19.33 -13.43
N TYR A 54 -4.18 -18.16 -14.03
CA TYR A 54 -4.46 -18.06 -15.46
C TYR A 54 -3.22 -18.40 -16.30
N ALA A 55 -2.02 -18.00 -15.89
CA ALA A 55 -0.76 -18.46 -16.49
C ALA A 55 -0.72 -19.98 -16.65
N ALA A 56 -0.96 -20.68 -15.53
CA ALA A 56 -0.86 -22.12 -15.43
C ALA A 56 -1.93 -22.81 -16.30
N ALA A 57 -3.15 -22.27 -16.32
CA ALA A 57 -4.24 -22.79 -17.13
C ALA A 57 -3.92 -22.72 -18.64
N TYR A 58 -3.27 -21.66 -19.10
CA TYR A 58 -2.89 -21.49 -20.51
C TYR A 58 -1.67 -22.35 -20.91
N GLN A 59 -0.67 -22.47 -20.03
CA GLN A 59 0.45 -23.38 -20.24
C GLN A 59 -0.02 -24.84 -20.36
N GLY A 60 -0.97 -25.27 -19.51
CA GLY A 60 -1.55 -26.62 -19.56
C GLY A 60 -2.36 -26.91 -20.84
N ARG A 61 -2.81 -25.88 -21.57
CA ARG A 61 -3.49 -26.01 -22.86
C ARG A 61 -2.54 -26.00 -24.07
N GLY A 62 -1.22 -25.98 -23.83
CA GLY A 62 -0.22 -25.97 -24.90
C GLY A 62 -0.14 -24.65 -25.67
N VAL A 63 -0.77 -23.59 -25.18
CA VAL A 63 -0.69 -22.25 -25.77
C VAL A 63 0.61 -21.61 -25.29
N ALA A 64 1.55 -21.40 -26.22
CA ALA A 64 2.81 -20.74 -25.91
C ALA A 64 2.56 -19.27 -25.58
N LEU A 65 2.51 -18.94 -24.29
CA LEU A 65 2.46 -17.55 -23.79
C LEU A 65 3.67 -16.70 -24.24
N ALA A 66 4.72 -17.35 -24.78
CA ALA A 66 6.02 -16.80 -25.13
C ALA A 66 6.03 -15.72 -26.24
N ALA A 67 4.91 -15.44 -26.91
CA ALA A 67 4.79 -14.36 -27.90
C ALA A 67 3.75 -13.28 -27.52
N THR A 68 3.17 -13.36 -26.31
CA THR A 68 1.92 -12.66 -25.97
C THR A 68 2.19 -11.55 -24.94
N PRO A 69 1.43 -10.44 -24.94
CA PRO A 69 1.46 -9.39 -23.89
C PRO A 69 1.34 -9.92 -22.44
N TRP A 70 0.99 -11.20 -22.26
CA TRP A 70 1.04 -11.93 -20.99
C TRP A 70 2.39 -11.98 -20.28
N THR A 71 3.51 -11.99 -21.02
CA THR A 71 4.83 -12.05 -20.38
C THR A 71 5.10 -10.82 -19.53
N GLU A 72 4.63 -9.65 -19.97
CA GLU A 72 4.73 -8.39 -19.24
C GLU A 72 3.83 -8.37 -18.00
N VAL A 73 2.61 -8.92 -18.10
CA VAL A 73 1.69 -9.06 -16.95
C VAL A 73 2.32 -9.94 -15.87
N HIS A 74 2.91 -11.08 -16.23
CA HIS A 74 3.61 -11.94 -15.27
C HIS A 74 4.81 -11.24 -14.64
N ALA A 75 5.64 -10.56 -15.43
CA ALA A 75 6.78 -9.81 -14.91
C ALA A 75 6.34 -8.72 -13.94
N ALA A 76 5.25 -8.01 -14.23
CA ALA A 76 4.68 -7.00 -13.34
C ALA A 76 4.11 -7.63 -12.05
N ALA A 77 3.46 -8.79 -12.15
CA ALA A 77 2.92 -9.52 -11.00
C ALA A 77 4.04 -10.00 -10.05
N THR A 78 5.14 -10.55 -10.59
CA THR A 78 6.31 -10.93 -9.80
C THR A 78 6.97 -9.74 -9.12
N ARG A 79 7.08 -8.58 -9.79
CA ARG A 79 7.58 -7.35 -9.14
C ARG A 79 6.70 -6.91 -7.98
N LEU A 80 5.37 -6.97 -8.16
CA LEU A 80 4.43 -6.65 -7.09
C LEU A 80 4.57 -7.61 -5.91
N GLU A 81 4.72 -8.91 -6.17
CA GLU A 81 4.97 -9.92 -5.13
C GLU A 81 6.28 -9.64 -4.36
N GLN A 82 7.36 -9.27 -5.05
CA GLN A 82 8.62 -8.90 -4.41
C GLN A 82 8.47 -7.69 -3.49
N VAL A 83 7.66 -6.71 -3.88
CA VAL A 83 7.35 -5.56 -3.01
C VAL A 83 6.49 -5.98 -1.82
N LEU A 84 5.51 -6.87 -2.02
CA LEU A 84 4.66 -7.42 -0.95
C LEU A 84 5.44 -8.28 0.06
N ALA A 85 6.56 -8.89 -0.35
CA ALA A 85 7.41 -9.70 0.51
C ALA A 85 8.30 -8.87 1.47
N GLN A 86 8.28 -7.54 1.36
CA GLN A 86 9.10 -6.68 2.21
C GLN A 86 8.63 -6.68 3.69
N PRO A 87 9.54 -6.43 4.66
CA PRO A 87 9.20 -6.45 6.07
C PRO A 87 8.15 -5.40 6.45
N ARG A 88 7.15 -5.79 7.28
CA ARG A 88 6.10 -4.90 7.82
C ARG A 88 6.62 -3.64 8.52
N SER A 89 7.81 -3.70 9.11
CA SER A 89 8.46 -2.53 9.73
C SER A 89 8.86 -1.46 8.71
N ALA A 90 9.17 -1.88 7.48
CA ALA A 90 9.54 -1.03 6.36
C ALA A 90 8.32 -0.57 5.53
N SER A 91 7.19 -1.27 5.58
CA SER A 91 6.01 -1.00 4.74
C SER A 91 5.37 0.40 4.90
N LEU A 92 5.68 1.15 5.97
CA LEU A 92 5.22 2.54 6.13
C LEU A 92 6.22 3.59 5.63
N GLN A 93 7.42 3.18 5.20
CA GLN A 93 8.38 4.11 4.64
C GLN A 93 7.83 4.65 3.31
N PRO A 94 7.95 5.97 3.06
CA PRO A 94 7.41 6.59 1.86
C PRO A 94 7.92 5.92 0.57
N ASP A 95 9.19 5.50 0.56
CA ASP A 95 9.79 4.81 -0.58
C ASP A 95 9.17 3.43 -0.85
N VAL A 96 8.82 2.68 0.21
CA VAL A 96 8.21 1.35 0.09
C VAL A 96 6.75 1.46 -0.38
N VAL A 97 6.02 2.44 0.15
CA VAL A 97 4.65 2.74 -0.29
C VAL A 97 4.64 3.19 -1.75
N ALA A 98 5.58 4.06 -2.15
CA ALA A 98 5.73 4.49 -3.54
C ALA A 98 6.13 3.33 -4.48
N ALA A 99 7.02 2.44 -4.03
CA ALA A 99 7.37 1.24 -4.79
C ALA A 99 6.17 0.31 -4.99
N PHE A 100 5.32 0.15 -3.98
CA PHE A 100 4.07 -0.61 -4.10
C PHE A 100 3.10 0.05 -5.08
N ALA A 101 2.87 1.36 -4.98
CA ALA A 101 1.99 2.09 -5.90
C ALA A 101 2.47 1.98 -7.36
N ALA A 102 3.79 2.11 -7.58
CA ALA A 102 4.40 1.96 -8.89
C ALA A 102 4.24 0.52 -9.43
N ALA A 103 4.51 -0.50 -8.61
CA ALA A 103 4.33 -1.90 -9.00
C ALA A 103 2.87 -2.24 -9.32
N TRP A 104 1.93 -1.73 -8.52
CA TRP A 104 0.49 -1.89 -8.77
C TRP A 104 0.06 -1.22 -10.09
N THR A 105 0.51 0.01 -10.33
CA THR A 105 0.20 0.75 -11.56
C THR A 105 0.77 0.04 -12.79
N ALA A 106 2.01 -0.47 -12.70
CA ALA A 106 2.63 -1.23 -13.78
C ALA A 106 1.86 -2.53 -14.09
N LEU A 107 1.38 -3.25 -13.07
CA LEU A 107 0.56 -4.45 -13.25
C LEU A 107 -0.80 -4.12 -13.88
N TYR A 108 -1.44 -3.04 -13.43
CA TYR A 108 -2.72 -2.61 -13.98
C TYR A 108 -2.60 -2.19 -15.46
N ALA A 109 -1.54 -1.46 -15.80
CA ALA A 109 -1.25 -1.06 -17.18
C ALA A 109 -0.97 -2.28 -18.07
N ALA A 110 -0.08 -3.17 -17.65
CA ALA A 110 0.25 -4.38 -18.40
C ALA A 110 -0.99 -5.26 -18.62
N TRP A 111 -1.88 -5.36 -17.63
CA TRP A 111 -3.15 -6.08 -17.80
C TRP A 111 -4.05 -5.40 -18.85
N GLY A 112 -4.14 -4.07 -18.82
CA GLY A 112 -4.87 -3.28 -19.82
C GLY A 112 -4.36 -3.55 -21.22
N ASP A 113 -3.05 -3.44 -21.43
CA ASP A 113 -2.41 -3.68 -22.73
C ASP A 113 -2.63 -5.13 -23.22
N ALA A 114 -2.58 -6.10 -22.30
CA ALA A 114 -2.87 -7.50 -22.62
C ALA A 114 -4.35 -7.77 -22.91
N SER A 115 -5.26 -6.96 -22.38
CA SER A 115 -6.71 -7.08 -22.61
C SER A 115 -7.15 -6.37 -23.90
N ASP A 116 -6.54 -5.21 -24.20
CA ASP A 116 -6.85 -4.35 -25.34
C ASP A 116 -6.13 -4.76 -26.64
N GLY A 117 -5.08 -5.58 -26.56
CA GLY A 117 -4.34 -6.14 -27.70
C GLY A 117 -5.14 -7.11 -28.59
N ALA A 118 -6.45 -6.91 -28.70
CA ALA A 118 -7.42 -7.78 -29.32
C ALA A 118 -7.11 -8.09 -30.80
N ILE A 119 -7.29 -9.38 -31.11
CA ILE A 119 -7.42 -10.04 -32.42
C ILE A 119 -6.08 -10.38 -33.11
N ASP A 120 -5.45 -11.46 -32.67
CA ASP A 120 -4.84 -12.37 -33.64
C ASP A 120 -5.97 -13.24 -34.24
N LEU A 121 -5.83 -13.63 -35.51
CA LEU A 121 -6.81 -14.29 -36.38
C LEU A 121 -7.31 -15.69 -35.90
N ALA A 122 -7.09 -16.05 -34.63
CA ALA A 122 -7.32 -17.39 -34.06
C ALA A 122 -8.35 -17.44 -32.89
N GLY A 123 -8.94 -16.33 -32.45
CA GLY A 123 -10.03 -16.34 -31.46
C GLY A 123 -9.84 -15.38 -30.27
N PRO A 124 -10.73 -15.43 -29.26
CA PRO A 124 -10.69 -14.49 -28.12
C PRO A 124 -9.39 -14.65 -27.32
N VAL A 125 -8.63 -13.56 -27.19
CA VAL A 125 -7.34 -13.51 -26.50
C VAL A 125 -7.48 -13.69 -24.97
N MET A 126 -8.64 -13.31 -24.40
CA MET A 126 -8.90 -13.41 -22.95
C MET A 126 -10.34 -13.85 -22.65
N PRO A 127 -10.58 -14.83 -21.75
CA PRO A 127 -11.93 -15.25 -21.36
C PRO A 127 -12.65 -14.14 -20.59
N GLU A 128 -13.94 -13.95 -20.84
CA GLU A 128 -14.75 -12.91 -20.19
C GLU A 128 -14.81 -13.10 -18.65
N GLU A 129 -14.86 -14.36 -18.20
CA GLU A 129 -14.77 -14.74 -16.78
C GLU A 129 -13.50 -14.20 -16.09
N MET A 130 -12.40 -14.15 -16.82
CA MET A 130 -11.12 -13.69 -16.33
C MET A 130 -11.05 -12.17 -16.24
N GLN A 131 -11.60 -11.47 -17.24
CA GLN A 131 -11.73 -10.01 -17.20
C GLN A 131 -12.64 -9.57 -16.05
N ALA A 132 -13.77 -10.26 -15.84
CA ALA A 132 -14.70 -9.99 -14.74
C ALA A 132 -14.04 -10.24 -13.36
N ALA A 133 -13.31 -11.35 -13.21
CA ALA A 133 -12.58 -11.66 -11.97
C ALA A 133 -11.52 -10.60 -11.65
N TRP A 134 -10.75 -10.16 -12.66
CA TRP A 134 -9.77 -9.09 -12.51
C TRP A 134 -10.42 -7.75 -12.16
N ALA A 135 -11.50 -7.36 -12.86
CA ALA A 135 -12.22 -6.12 -12.57
C ALA A 135 -12.75 -6.09 -11.13
N ALA A 136 -13.33 -7.21 -10.66
CA ALA A 136 -13.79 -7.33 -9.29
C ALA A 136 -12.66 -7.28 -8.25
N ALA A 137 -11.49 -7.86 -8.56
CA ALA A 137 -10.35 -7.88 -7.65
C ALA A 137 -9.63 -6.52 -7.60
N SER A 138 -9.39 -5.89 -8.75
CA SER A 138 -8.74 -4.58 -8.87
C SER A 138 -9.58 -3.46 -8.24
N LEU A 139 -10.91 -3.51 -8.34
CA LEU A 139 -11.79 -2.56 -7.66
C LEU A 139 -11.64 -2.60 -6.13
N LYS A 140 -11.44 -3.79 -5.56
CA LYS A 140 -11.20 -3.93 -4.11
C LYS A 140 -9.88 -3.30 -3.69
N VAL A 141 -8.83 -3.45 -4.50
CA VAL A 141 -7.53 -2.80 -4.24
C VAL A 141 -7.67 -1.27 -4.31
N GLN A 142 -8.37 -0.75 -5.33
CA GLN A 142 -8.60 0.69 -5.47
C GLN A 142 -9.41 1.26 -4.29
N SER A 143 -10.49 0.58 -3.90
CA SER A 143 -11.29 0.99 -2.73
C SER A 143 -10.48 0.96 -1.43
N ALA A 144 -9.65 -0.06 -1.22
CA ALA A 144 -8.82 -0.17 -0.03
C ALA A 144 -7.71 0.91 -0.01
N SER A 145 -7.14 1.23 -1.18
CA SER A 145 -6.13 2.29 -1.34
C SER A 145 -6.71 3.67 -0.99
N GLY A 146 -7.95 3.95 -1.40
CA GLY A 146 -8.66 5.17 -0.98
C GLY A 146 -8.83 5.29 0.54
N GLY A 147 -9.15 4.18 1.22
CA GLY A 147 -9.22 4.14 2.68
C GLY A 147 -7.85 4.36 3.36
N PHE A 148 -6.79 3.78 2.81
CA PHE A 148 -5.42 4.00 3.27
C PHE A 148 -5.02 5.47 3.16
N ASN A 149 -5.26 6.10 2.00
CA ASN A 149 -4.92 7.51 1.77
C ASN A 149 -5.59 8.47 2.75
N GLN A 150 -6.85 8.21 3.12
CA GLN A 150 -7.53 9.01 4.14
C GLN A 150 -6.89 8.88 5.52
N ILE A 151 -6.43 7.68 5.90
CA ILE A 151 -5.75 7.44 7.18
C ILE A 151 -4.36 8.10 7.18
N ILE A 152 -3.62 7.98 6.09
CA ILE A 152 -2.32 8.65 5.93
C ILE A 152 -2.47 10.17 5.93
N ALA A 153 -3.50 10.73 5.29
CA ALA A 153 -3.78 12.16 5.36
C ALA A 153 -4.01 12.62 6.82
N ARG A 154 -4.83 11.90 7.59
CA ARG A 154 -5.06 12.19 9.02
C ARG A 154 -3.80 12.00 9.87
N TYR A 155 -2.94 11.04 9.53
CA TYR A 155 -1.65 10.82 10.20
C TYR A 155 -0.69 11.98 9.93
N ASN A 156 -0.54 12.36 8.66
CA ASN A 156 0.33 13.46 8.24
C ASN A 156 -0.15 14.79 8.84
N GLU A 157 -1.46 15.02 8.89
CA GLU A 157 -2.04 16.20 9.55
C GLU A 157 -1.80 16.21 11.06
N ALA A 158 -1.94 15.05 11.73
CA ALA A 158 -1.67 14.93 13.17
C ALA A 158 -0.20 15.16 13.54
N ILE A 159 0.75 14.85 12.64
CA ILE A 159 2.18 15.14 12.83
C ILE A 159 2.49 16.62 12.64
N GLN A 160 1.74 17.33 11.78
CA GLN A 160 1.98 18.74 11.50
C GLN A 160 1.39 19.72 12.53
N GLN A 161 0.48 19.28 13.41
CA GLN A 161 -0.08 20.12 14.48
C GLN A 161 1.02 20.53 15.48
N TYR A 162 1.18 21.83 15.76
CA TYR A 162 2.01 22.30 16.87
C TYR A 162 1.34 21.93 18.21
N PRO A 163 2.05 21.42 19.23
CA PRO A 163 3.50 21.21 19.36
C PRO A 163 4.02 19.84 18.89
N ALA A 164 3.17 18.95 18.33
CA ALA A 164 3.52 17.58 17.97
C ALA A 164 4.70 17.48 16.98
N ARG A 165 4.82 18.46 16.07
CA ARG A 165 5.93 18.57 15.12
C ARG A 165 7.32 18.61 15.77
N TRP A 166 7.46 19.18 16.96
CA TRP A 166 8.75 19.27 17.68
C TRP A 166 9.15 17.93 18.30
N VAL A 167 8.19 17.24 18.92
CA VAL A 167 8.43 15.92 19.53
C VAL A 167 8.54 14.83 18.47
N ALA A 168 7.77 14.88 17.40
CA ALA A 168 7.88 13.96 16.27
C ALA A 168 9.26 14.03 15.62
N ALA A 169 9.82 15.24 15.44
CA ALA A 169 11.18 15.44 14.96
C ALA A 169 12.25 14.93 15.94
N LEU A 170 12.07 15.13 17.24
CA LEU A 170 12.99 14.62 18.27
C LEU A 170 12.96 13.09 18.38
N MET A 171 11.85 12.45 17.98
CA MET A 171 11.58 11.02 18.12
C MET A 171 11.67 10.22 16.80
N GLY A 172 12.03 10.85 15.68
CA GLY A 172 12.28 10.17 14.40
C GLY A 172 11.03 9.79 13.59
N PHE A 173 9.89 10.46 13.80
CA PHE A 173 8.68 10.23 12.99
C PHE A 173 8.70 11.08 11.71
N HIS A 174 8.69 10.41 10.56
CA HIS A 174 8.67 11.03 9.24
C HIS A 174 7.29 10.95 8.57
N VAL A 175 7.07 11.83 7.59
CA VAL A 175 5.88 11.84 6.73
C VAL A 175 5.78 10.50 6.00
N ALA A 176 4.61 9.86 6.03
CA ALA A 176 4.36 8.61 5.34
C ALA A 176 3.90 8.86 3.89
N GLY A 177 4.30 7.97 2.97
CA GLY A 177 3.90 8.03 1.56
C GLY A 177 2.42 7.71 1.37
N GLN A 178 1.85 8.22 0.28
CA GLN A 178 0.46 7.95 -0.15
C GLN A 178 0.46 7.02 -1.37
N LEU A 179 -0.64 6.27 -1.54
CA LEU A 179 -0.84 5.29 -2.63
C LEU A 179 -1.64 5.87 -3.81
#